data_AF-A0A423TFR0-F1
#
_entry.id   AF-A0A423TFR0-F1
#
_cell.length_a   1.000
_cell.length_b   1.000
_cell.length_c   1.000
_cell.angle_alpha   90.00
_cell.angle_beta   90.00
_cell.angle_gamma   90.00
#
_symmetry.space_group_name_H-M   'P 1'
#
loop_
_entity.id
_entity.type
_entity.pdbx_description
1 polymer ?
#
loop_
_entity_poly.entity_id
_entity_poly.type
_entity_poly.pdbx_seq_one_letter_code
_entity_poly.pdbx_strand_id
1 'polypeptide(L)'
;MTEDPFEMIMVKGSLIPNRFLTAIDMLYPEHLEAASRALWISGWSRGEDFTQPAILAKAGQTAGLSKDQLLKIQEHMTHQATKDRLRAYTDQAIQYGAFGSPTIYITRMGLLSFFRF
;
A
#
# COMPACT_ATOMS: atom_id res chain seq x y z
N MET A 1 5.29 21.31 11.49
CA MET A 1 6.21 20.46 12.27
C MET A 1 6.19 19.13 11.57
N THR A 2 7.30 18.69 10.98
CA THR A 2 7.38 17.33 10.41
C THR A 2 7.18 16.35 11.55
N GLU A 3 6.21 15.45 11.42
CA GLU A 3 6.02 14.40 12.42
C GLU A 3 7.26 13.52 12.53
N ASP A 4 7.55 13.07 13.76
CA ASP A 4 8.66 12.16 14.03
C ASP A 4 8.40 10.83 13.28
N PRO A 5 9.34 10.35 12.44
CA PRO A 5 9.24 9.05 11.79
C PRO A 5 8.90 7.91 12.76
N PHE A 6 9.35 7.98 14.02
CA PHE A 6 9.00 7.00 15.03
C PHE A 6 7.53 7.05 15.43
N GLU A 7 6.94 8.23 15.60
CA GLU A 7 5.52 8.40 15.91
C GLU A 7 4.64 7.86 14.76
N MET A 8 5.02 8.18 13.53
CA MET A 8 4.36 7.72 12.32
C MET A 8 4.37 6.19 12.19
N ILE A 9 5.51 5.54 12.45
CA ILE A 9 5.62 4.07 12.36
C ILE A 9 4.98 3.37 13.55
N MET A 10 5.27 3.81 14.78
CA MET A 10 4.98 3.04 15.99
C MET A 10 3.62 3.39 16.61
N VAL A 11 3.15 4.64 16.44
CA VAL A 11 1.90 5.11 17.05
C VAL A 11 0.76 5.10 16.05
N LYS A 12 0.98 5.70 14.87
CA LYS A 12 -0.07 5.82 13.85
C LYS A 12 -0.19 4.56 12.99
N GLY A 13 0.94 4.01 12.58
CA GLY A 13 1.00 2.82 11.74
C GLY A 13 0.42 3.05 10.34
N SER A 14 0.43 1.99 9.52
CA SER A 14 0.08 2.05 8.10
C SER A 14 -1.09 1.16 7.70
N LEU A 15 -1.88 0.66 8.65
CA LEU A 15 -2.99 -0.26 8.37
C LEU A 15 -4.06 0.35 7.45
N ILE A 16 -4.57 1.54 7.78
CA ILE A 16 -5.59 2.23 6.97
C ILE A 16 -5.03 2.62 5.58
N PRO A 17 -3.84 3.23 5.46
CA PRO A 17 -3.19 3.49 4.18
C PRO A 17 -2.99 2.24 3.32
N ASN A 18 -2.53 1.13 3.91
CA ASN A 18 -2.35 -0.12 3.17
C ASN A 18 -3.68 -0.73 2.72
N ARG A 19 -4.76 -0.62 3.51
CA ARG A 19 -6.11 -1.00 3.06
C ARG A 19 -6.62 -0.13 1.92
N PHE A 20 -6.33 1.17 1.95
CA PHE A 20 -6.65 2.10 0.87
C PHE A 20 -5.93 1.70 -0.42
N LEU A 21 -4.62 1.48 -0.38
CA LEU A 21 -3.85 1.02 -1.54
C LEU A 21 -4.29 -0.38 -2.03
N THR A 22 -4.63 -1.29 -1.12
CA THR A 22 -5.17 -2.61 -1.49
C THR A 22 -6.53 -2.49 -2.18
N ALA A 23 -7.41 -1.61 -1.72
CA ALA A 23 -8.69 -1.36 -2.38
C ALA A 23 -8.51 -0.73 -3.78
N ILE A 24 -7.51 0.15 -3.96
CA ILE A 24 -7.14 0.67 -5.28
C ILE A 24 -6.63 -0.45 -6.18
N ASP A 25 -5.70 -1.29 -5.70
CA ASP A 25 -5.20 -2.45 -6.46
C ASP A 25 -6.34 -3.37 -6.93
N MET A 26 -7.34 -3.61 -6.06
CA MET A 26 -8.46 -4.50 -6.38
C MET A 26 -9.47 -3.89 -7.36
N LEU A 27 -9.71 -2.58 -7.32
CA LEU A 27 -10.79 -1.93 -8.07
C LEU A 27 -10.31 -1.14 -9.29
N TYR A 28 -9.15 -0.49 -9.17
CA TYR A 28 -8.60 0.45 -10.14
C TYR A 28 -7.04 0.36 -10.16
N PRO A 29 -6.48 -0.82 -10.50
CA PRO A 29 -5.04 -1.09 -10.39
C PRO A 29 -4.17 -0.12 -11.20
N GLU A 30 -4.68 0.47 -12.27
CA GLU A 30 -4.01 1.48 -13.08
C GLU A 30 -3.61 2.74 -12.29
N HIS A 31 -4.27 3.02 -11.16
CA HIS A 31 -3.98 4.17 -10.30
C HIS A 31 -3.07 3.83 -9.11
N LEU A 32 -2.72 2.56 -8.90
CA LEU A 32 -2.02 2.09 -7.70
C LEU A 32 -0.64 2.75 -7.53
N GLU A 33 0.14 2.80 -8.61
CA GLU A 33 1.50 3.34 -8.60
C GLU A 33 1.50 4.83 -8.25
N ALA A 34 0.66 5.62 -8.93
CA ALA A 34 0.52 7.05 -8.67
C ALA A 34 -0.02 7.35 -7.26
N ALA A 35 -1.00 6.57 -6.77
CA ALA A 35 -1.56 6.73 -5.43
C ALA A 35 -0.54 6.39 -4.34
N SER A 36 0.22 5.30 -4.52
CA SER A 36 1.29 4.89 -3.60
C SER A 36 2.36 5.98 -3.49
N ARG A 37 2.78 6.54 -4.64
CA ARG A 37 3.75 7.63 -4.70
C ARG A 37 3.24 8.89 -4.00
N ALA A 38 1.98 9.27 -4.24
CA ALA A 38 1.38 10.45 -3.61
C ALA A 38 1.31 10.32 -2.08
N LEU A 39 0.90 9.15 -1.56
CA LEU A 39 0.91 8.89 -0.11
C LEU A 39 2.32 8.91 0.48
N TRP A 40 3.29 8.34 -0.23
CA TRP A 40 4.67 8.33 0.22
C TRP A 40 5.22 9.76 0.35
N ILE A 41 4.94 10.63 -0.63
CA ILE A 41 5.34 12.04 -0.59
C ILE A 41 4.64 12.77 0.57
N SER A 42 3.35 12.54 0.78
CA SER A 42 2.61 13.13 1.91
C SER A 42 3.25 12.81 3.26
N GLY A 43 3.47 11.53 3.56
CA GLY A 43 4.08 11.12 4.82
C GLY A 43 5.56 11.49 4.92
N TRP A 44 6.37 10.98 4.01
CA TRP A 44 7.82 10.95 4.14
C TRP A 44 8.53 12.20 3.64
N SER A 45 7.90 13.00 2.79
CA SER A 45 8.50 14.26 2.31
C SER A 45 7.88 15.50 2.95
N ARG A 46 6.59 15.47 3.31
CA ARG A 46 5.88 16.64 3.85
C ARG A 46 5.56 16.53 5.34
N GLY A 47 5.70 15.34 5.94
CA GLY A 47 5.30 15.10 7.33
C GLY A 47 3.79 15.23 7.54
N GLU A 48 2.99 15.03 6.49
CA GLU A 48 1.53 14.96 6.61
C GLU A 48 1.13 13.61 7.23
N ASP A 49 0.13 13.59 8.09
CA ASP A 49 -0.43 12.36 8.64
C ASP A 49 -1.23 11.62 7.55
N PHE A 50 -0.58 10.66 6.91
CA PHE A 50 -1.15 9.90 5.81
C PHE A 50 -2.20 8.86 6.24
N THR A 51 -2.52 8.77 7.55
CA THR A 51 -3.65 7.96 8.03
C THR A 51 -4.99 8.72 7.94
N GLN A 52 -4.94 10.04 7.81
CA GLN A 52 -6.15 10.87 7.77
C GLN A 52 -6.92 10.68 6.47
N PRO A 53 -8.27 10.53 6.53
CA PRO A 53 -9.11 10.36 5.34
C PRO A 53 -8.91 11.45 4.27
N ALA A 54 -8.67 12.70 4.71
CA ALA A 54 -8.42 13.81 3.80
C ALA A 54 -7.11 13.65 3.00
N ILE A 55 -6.05 13.12 3.62
CA ILE A 55 -4.77 12.87 2.95
C ILE A 55 -4.88 11.69 1.98
N LEU A 56 -5.59 10.62 2.37
CA LEU A 56 -5.90 9.50 1.46
C LEU A 56 -6.69 9.96 0.23
N ALA A 57 -7.74 10.76 0.43
CA ALA A 57 -8.54 11.31 -0.65
C ALA A 57 -7.70 12.20 -1.59
N LYS A 58 -6.86 13.09 -1.03
CA LYS A 58 -5.94 13.94 -1.80
C LYS A 58 -4.95 13.12 -2.62
N ALA A 59 -4.40 12.06 -2.04
CA ALA A 59 -3.48 11.15 -2.73
C ALA A 59 -4.17 10.44 -3.90
N GLY A 60 -5.39 9.94 -3.69
CA GLY A 60 -6.16 9.31 -4.77
C GLY A 60 -6.59 10.30 -5.87
N GLN A 61 -6.97 11.54 -5.53
CA GLN A 61 -7.23 12.59 -6.52
C GLN A 61 -5.97 12.92 -7.33
N THR A 62 -4.82 13.01 -6.68
CA THR A 62 -3.51 13.23 -7.34
C THR A 62 -3.18 12.09 -8.29
N ALA A 63 -3.60 10.87 -7.96
CA ALA A 63 -3.45 9.69 -8.81
C ALA A 63 -4.45 9.62 -9.98
N GLY A 64 -5.40 10.56 -10.08
CA GLY A 64 -6.40 10.61 -11.15
C GLY A 64 -7.73 9.92 -10.83
N LEU A 65 -7.97 9.51 -9.58
CA LEU A 65 -9.25 8.93 -9.19
C LEU A 65 -10.35 10.00 -9.10
N SER A 66 -11.51 9.69 -9.67
CA SER A 66 -12.72 10.51 -9.53
C SER A 66 -13.32 10.42 -8.12
N LYS A 67 -14.22 11.36 -7.79
CA LYS A 67 -14.92 11.36 -6.49
C LYS A 67 -15.70 10.07 -6.27
N ASP A 68 -16.38 9.56 -7.29
CA ASP A 68 -17.19 8.34 -7.18
C ASP A 68 -16.31 7.10 -6.97
N GLN A 69 -15.15 7.05 -7.63
CA GLN A 69 -14.17 5.98 -7.40
C GLN A 69 -13.63 6.03 -5.96
N LEU A 70 -13.34 7.22 -5.44
CA LEU A 70 -12.88 7.40 -4.06
C LEU A 70 -13.91 6.97 -3.02
N LEU A 71 -15.19 7.27 -3.24
CA LEU A 71 -16.27 6.82 -2.35
C LEU A 71 -16.35 5.28 -2.35
N LYS A 72 -16.27 4.64 -3.53
CA LYS A 72 -16.24 3.18 -3.65
C LYS A 72 -15.02 2.57 -2.95
N ILE A 73 -13.84 3.17 -3.11
CA ILE A 73 -12.62 2.73 -2.42
C ILE A 73 -12.81 2.83 -0.91
N GLN A 74 -13.32 3.96 -0.42
CA GLN A 74 -13.52 4.21 1.01
C GLN A 74 -14.45 3.17 1.66
N GLU A 75 -15.54 2.81 0.98
CA GLU A 75 -16.42 1.72 1.40
C GLU A 75 -15.66 0.38 1.40
N HIS A 76 -15.01 0.06 0.28
CA HIS A 76 -14.35 -1.22 0.04
C HIS A 76 -13.18 -1.49 1.00
N MET A 77 -12.52 -0.46 1.52
CA MET A 77 -11.44 -0.59 2.53
C MET A 77 -11.85 -1.38 3.77
N THR A 78 -13.14 -1.35 4.13
CA THR A 78 -13.67 -2.03 5.31
C THR A 78 -14.16 -3.45 5.03
N HIS A 79 -14.33 -3.81 3.75
CA HIS A 79 -14.77 -5.14 3.32
C HIS A 79 -13.76 -6.21 3.74
N GLN A 80 -14.28 -7.39 4.05
CA GLN A 80 -13.47 -8.54 4.43
C GLN A 80 -12.50 -8.93 3.30
N ALA A 81 -12.94 -8.84 2.04
CA ALA A 81 -12.10 -9.11 0.86
C ALA A 81 -10.83 -8.26 0.81
N THR A 82 -10.89 -6.96 1.13
CA THR A 82 -9.71 -6.08 1.16
C THR A 82 -8.76 -6.47 2.28
N LYS A 83 -9.30 -6.79 3.46
CA LYS A 83 -8.50 -7.22 4.62
C LYS A 83 -7.76 -8.52 4.32
N ASP A 84 -8.45 -9.47 3.70
CA ASP A 84 -7.88 -10.77 3.36
C ASP A 84 -6.88 -10.66 2.22
N ARG A 85 -7.10 -9.78 1.24
CA ARG A 85 -6.13 -9.51 0.17
C ARG A 85 -4.83 -8.91 0.70
N LEU A 86 -4.93 -7.90 1.58
CA LEU A 86 -3.77 -7.30 2.22
C LEU A 86 -2.98 -8.34 3.05
N ARG A 87 -3.70 -9.22 3.77
CA ARG A 87 -3.08 -10.32 4.51
C ARG A 87 -2.37 -11.29 3.55
N ALA A 88 -3.04 -11.72 2.47
CA ALA A 88 -2.49 -12.66 1.51
C ALA A 88 -1.19 -12.15 0.86
N TYR A 89 -1.10 -10.87 0.50
CA TYR A 89 0.16 -10.28 0.01
C TYR A 89 1.29 -10.35 1.04
N THR A 90 0.95 -10.11 2.31
CA THR A 90 1.92 -10.18 3.41
C THR A 90 2.36 -11.63 3.68
N ASP A 91 1.41 -12.56 3.71
CA ASP A 91 1.66 -13.99 3.91
C ASP A 91 2.54 -14.55 2.77
N GLN A 92 2.30 -14.14 1.53
CA GLN A 92 3.11 -14.53 0.38
C GLN A 92 4.56 -14.01 0.53
N ALA A 93 4.75 -12.76 0.97
CA ALA A 93 6.10 -12.25 1.23
C ALA A 93 6.81 -13.06 2.33
N ILE A 94 6.10 -13.42 3.41
CA ILE A 94 6.63 -14.28 4.48
C ILE A 94 7.02 -15.66 3.93
N GLN A 95 6.18 -16.27 3.08
CA GLN A 95 6.49 -17.55 2.44
C GLN A 95 7.75 -17.49 1.56
N TYR A 96 8.04 -16.33 0.96
CA TYR A 96 9.29 -16.08 0.24
C TYR A 96 10.50 -15.73 1.13
N GLY A 97 10.33 -15.73 2.45
CA GLY A 97 11.41 -15.45 3.41
C GLY A 97 11.61 -13.98 3.74
N ALA A 98 10.61 -13.13 3.50
CA ALA A 98 10.69 -11.72 3.89
C ALA A 98 10.79 -11.57 5.42
N PHE A 99 11.75 -10.75 5.88
CA PHE A 99 11.91 -10.35 7.27
C PHE A 99 11.76 -8.83 7.47
N GLY A 100 11.46 -8.10 6.39
CA GLY A 100 11.33 -6.64 6.37
C GLY A 100 10.81 -6.12 5.03
N SER A 101 10.71 -4.79 4.92
CA SER A 101 10.29 -4.08 3.72
C SER A 101 11.29 -2.98 3.35
N PRO A 102 11.61 -2.76 2.06
CA PRO A 102 11.08 -3.49 0.91
C PRO A 102 11.69 -4.91 0.77
N THR A 103 10.88 -5.86 0.28
CA THR A 103 11.33 -7.18 -0.20
C THR A 103 10.90 -7.31 -1.67
N ILE A 104 11.85 -7.62 -2.56
CA ILE A 104 11.60 -7.80 -4.00
C ILE A 104 11.88 -9.25 -4.36
N TYR A 105 10.86 -9.95 -4.82
CA TYR A 105 10.97 -11.33 -5.31
C TYR A 105 10.98 -11.35 -6.83
N ILE A 106 12.02 -11.92 -7.43
CA ILE A 106 12.19 -12.00 -8.89
C ILE A 106 11.98 -13.45 -9.31
N THR A 107 10.92 -13.70 -10.09
CA THR A 107 10.70 -14.99 -10.74
C THR A 107 11.25 -14.96 -12.16
N ARG A 108 11.99 -16.00 -12.53
CA ARG A 108 12.39 -16.23 -13.92
C ARG A 108 11.57 -17.41 -14.44
N MET A 109 10.61 -17.16 -15.33
CA MET A 109 9.98 -18.25 -16.06
C MET A 109 11.04 -18.91 -16.96
N GLY A 110 11.39 -20.15 -16.66
CA GLY A 110 12.18 -21.01 -17.56
C GLY A 110 13.68 -21.14 -17.28
N LEU A 111 14.10 -21.53 -16.07
CA LEU A 111 15.32 -22.34 -15.92
C LEU A 111 15.24 -23.21 -14.66
N LEU A 112 14.93 -24.50 -14.84
CA LEU A 112 15.37 -25.54 -13.92
C LEU A 112 16.90 -25.54 -14.02
N SER A 113 17.56 -24.88 -13.08
CA SER A 113 18.99 -25.07 -12.88
C SER A 113 19.21 -25.23 -11.39
N PHE A 114 19.20 -26.51 -10.98
CA PHE A 114 19.95 -26.94 -9.82
C PHE A 114 21.40 -26.52 -10.05
N PHE A 115 21.85 -25.47 -9.37
CA PHE A 115 23.26 -25.34 -9.02
C PHE A 115 23.35 -25.34 -7.51
N ARG A 116 23.80 -26.48 -7.02
CA ARG A 116 24.21 -26.74 -5.66
C ARG A 116 25.74 -26.66 -5.70
N PHE A 117 26.33 -25.69 -5.01
CA PHE A 117 27.71 -25.82 -4.54
C PHE A 117 27.68 -26.51 -3.17
#